data_AF-A0A0U5GJA2-F1
#
_entry.id   AF-A0A0U5GJA2-F1
#
_cell.length_a   1.000
_cell.length_b   1.000
_cell.length_c   1.000
_cell.angle_alpha   90.00
_cell.angle_beta   90.00
_cell.angle_gamma   90.00
#
_symmetry.space_group_name_H-M   'P 1'
#
loop_
_entity.id
_entity.type
_entity.pdbx_description
1 polymer ?
#
loop_
_entity_poly.entity_id
_entity_poly.type
_entity_poly.pdbx_seq_one_letter_code
_entity_poly.pdbx_strand_id
1 'polypeptide(L)'
;MVHFPAEIVEQIVEYIQRSEQSASHPYKKCKILPYAVVARQWQVAVERLLWQEVALNTSISLAQLKEWTSGDAYRCARPGYIRHLISMWPNLGCYNWGKKDEQDDHIVQANRYAEWYDEQHHKYLLDLFNLLASWKDQNASMRLSLRLDGDERIEHEPQPEEDVTRAEWEDMTLDQLWQKGLAAYPPRLTEKFVTELPTLPYITSFAVYNPEDSDHRPSAFFLLLTRFPNVRRIYGGEGGSVLTESLRALVAQRQDLIDHLSLVPELVEKFKYEIDSARELARNPATNATNYLSPRGLDELSIGFRTLSMRLRKLKLEFVRISSALFWPGGGEEDYDTTCLHWPKLEELVVLGVPPYTADGKWILDNDAGRWHHISLEELEADPDQGWDYDTGHYGYRDIMRRDAADEMYSSMGRAARRMPRLRRLEFSFRAETGECGPTERLEFERDLSTGKSRLQIATGCWYLIGEKVILAWGSQGKLAPQSVAPECRGRLTHKDERDGSVALVHRKKKTKKPSCHDGACSVEFEKWP
;
A
#
# COMPACT_ATOMS: atom_id res chain seq x y z
N MET A 1 -53.76 5.03 -12.66
CA MET A 1 -52.35 5.22 -12.30
C MET A 1 -51.52 4.52 -13.36
N VAL A 2 -50.58 5.23 -13.99
CA VAL A 2 -49.65 4.64 -14.96
C VAL A 2 -48.59 3.89 -14.16
N HIS A 3 -48.59 2.55 -14.25
CA HIS A 3 -47.54 1.73 -13.66
C HIS A 3 -46.36 1.68 -14.63
N PHE A 4 -45.21 2.20 -14.20
CA PHE A 4 -43.97 2.00 -14.93
C PHE A 4 -43.49 0.55 -14.72
N PRO A 5 -42.90 -0.09 -15.75
CA PRO A 5 -42.15 -1.33 -15.57
C PRO A 5 -41.05 -1.15 -14.52
N ALA A 6 -40.75 -2.20 -13.76
CA ALA A 6 -39.77 -2.15 -12.67
C ALA A 6 -38.39 -1.70 -13.18
N GLU A 7 -38.03 -2.11 -14.40
CA GLU A 7 -36.80 -1.78 -15.09
C GLU A 7 -36.68 -0.28 -15.36
N ILE A 8 -37.80 0.39 -15.68
CA ILE A 8 -37.83 1.84 -15.91
C ILE A 8 -37.66 2.59 -14.59
N VAL A 9 -38.29 2.11 -13.52
CA VAL A 9 -38.14 2.69 -12.18
C VAL A 9 -36.68 2.56 -11.71
N GLU A 10 -36.07 1.39 -11.87
CA GLU A 10 -34.64 1.19 -11.54
C GLU A 10 -33.74 2.16 -12.32
N GLN A 11 -33.95 2.33 -13.62
CA GLN A 11 -33.17 3.28 -14.44
C GLN A 11 -33.33 4.73 -13.99
N ILE A 12 -34.55 5.14 -13.59
CA ILE A 12 -34.79 6.49 -13.09
C ILE A 12 -34.05 6.71 -11.77
N VAL A 13 -34.12 5.77 -10.83
CA VAL A 13 -33.46 5.91 -9.53
C VAL A 13 -31.93 5.90 -9.69
N GLU A 14 -31.39 5.04 -10.56
CA GLU A 14 -29.95 5.05 -10.89
C GLU A 14 -29.52 6.40 -11.51
N TYR A 15 -30.33 6.96 -12.41
CA TYR A 15 -30.03 8.26 -13.02
C TYR A 15 -30.01 9.38 -11.97
N ILE A 16 -30.99 9.41 -11.06
CA ILE A 16 -31.04 10.37 -9.95
C ILE A 16 -29.76 10.23 -9.11
N GLN A 17 -29.40 9.01 -8.72
CA GLN A 17 -28.19 8.76 -7.92
C GLN A 17 -26.91 9.24 -8.63
N ARG A 18 -26.73 8.91 -9.92
CA ARG A 18 -25.55 9.33 -10.71
C ARG A 18 -25.46 10.84 -10.89
N SER A 19 -26.59 11.51 -11.10
CA SER A 19 -26.63 12.97 -11.26
C SER A 19 -26.16 13.73 -10.00
N GLU A 20 -26.20 13.06 -8.84
CA GLU A 20 -25.88 13.65 -7.54
C GLU A 20 -24.51 13.26 -6.99
N GLN A 21 -23.86 12.23 -7.55
CA GLN A 21 -22.47 11.86 -7.28
C GLN A 21 -21.52 12.91 -7.88
N SER A 22 -21.56 14.12 -7.32
CA SER A 22 -20.50 15.11 -7.50
C SER A 22 -19.26 14.64 -6.75
N ALA A 23 -18.10 14.75 -7.41
CA ALA A 23 -16.84 14.07 -7.11
C ALA A 23 -16.23 14.20 -5.70
N SER A 24 -16.83 14.94 -4.76
CA SER A 24 -16.10 15.31 -3.54
C SER A 24 -16.19 14.30 -2.40
N HIS A 25 -17.32 13.68 -2.04
CA HIS A 25 -17.38 12.80 -0.85
C HIS A 25 -18.30 11.56 -1.02
N PRO A 26 -17.81 10.32 -0.73
CA PRO A 26 -18.57 9.08 -0.87
C PRO A 26 -19.75 8.94 0.11
N TYR A 27 -19.81 9.75 1.16
CA TYR A 27 -20.84 9.67 2.21
C TYR A 27 -22.02 10.64 2.03
N LYS A 28 -22.15 11.27 0.86
CA LYS A 28 -23.24 12.23 0.63
C LYS A 28 -24.58 11.50 0.73
N LYS A 29 -25.46 11.95 1.63
CA LYS A 29 -26.80 11.38 1.87
C LYS A 29 -27.53 11.13 0.54
N CYS A 30 -27.89 9.88 0.29
CA CYS A 30 -28.60 9.49 -0.92
C CYS A 30 -30.00 10.14 -0.92
N LYS A 31 -30.24 11.12 -1.81
CA LYS A 31 -31.54 11.82 -1.86
C LYS A 31 -32.64 10.99 -2.53
N ILE A 32 -32.39 9.71 -2.80
CA ILE A 32 -33.40 8.79 -3.34
C ILE A 32 -34.37 8.28 -2.26
N LEU A 33 -34.06 8.43 -0.97
CA LEU A 33 -34.89 7.92 0.13
C LEU A 33 -36.35 8.40 0.09
N PRO A 34 -36.68 9.68 -0.21
CA PRO A 34 -38.06 10.13 -0.33
C PRO A 34 -38.86 9.42 -1.43
N TYR A 35 -38.21 8.80 -2.40
CA TYR A 35 -38.90 8.06 -3.47
C TYR A 35 -39.33 6.66 -3.03
N ALA A 36 -38.85 6.15 -1.89
CA ALA A 36 -39.23 4.84 -1.37
C ALA A 36 -40.72 4.76 -0.97
N VAL A 37 -41.38 5.90 -0.72
CA VAL A 37 -42.80 5.95 -0.32
C VAL A 37 -43.78 6.09 -1.49
N VAL A 38 -43.28 6.23 -2.74
CA VAL A 38 -44.14 6.49 -3.92
C VAL A 38 -45.03 5.29 -4.23
N ALA A 39 -44.44 4.10 -4.30
CA ALA A 39 -45.16 2.83 -4.53
C ALA A 39 -44.23 1.66 -4.17
N ARG A 40 -44.77 0.44 -4.07
CA ARG A 40 -43.99 -0.77 -3.72
C ARG A 40 -42.84 -1.05 -4.69
N GLN A 41 -43.04 -0.81 -5.99
CA GLN A 41 -42.00 -0.97 -7.01
C GLN A 41 -40.84 0.00 -6.80
N TRP A 42 -41.15 1.28 -6.52
CA TRP A 42 -40.15 2.29 -6.18
C TRP A 42 -39.44 1.97 -4.88
N GLN A 43 -40.15 1.48 -3.87
CA GLN A 43 -39.56 1.04 -2.61
C GLN A 43 -38.50 -0.05 -2.83
N VAL A 44 -38.82 -1.08 -3.63
CA VAL A 44 -37.87 -2.17 -3.92
C VAL A 44 -36.66 -1.66 -4.69
N ALA A 45 -36.86 -0.83 -5.73
CA ALA A 45 -35.76 -0.26 -6.51
C ALA A 45 -34.85 0.64 -5.67
N VAL A 46 -35.44 1.52 -4.85
CA VAL A 46 -34.72 2.42 -3.94
C VAL A 46 -33.99 1.62 -2.86
N GLU A 47 -34.65 0.67 -2.20
CA GLU A 47 -33.99 -0.16 -1.17
C GLU A 47 -32.83 -0.97 -1.74
N ARG A 48 -32.97 -1.54 -2.94
CA ARG A 48 -31.87 -2.25 -3.60
C ARG A 48 -30.61 -1.39 -3.75
N LEU A 49 -30.77 -0.10 -4.05
CA LEU A 49 -29.66 0.86 -4.17
C LEU A 49 -29.15 1.34 -2.80
N LEU A 50 -30.05 1.61 -1.86
CA LEU A 50 -29.69 2.03 -0.50
C LEU A 50 -28.91 0.96 0.26
N TRP A 51 -29.28 -0.32 0.09
CA TRP A 51 -28.64 -1.46 0.76
C TRP A 51 -27.44 -2.02 0.01
N GLN A 52 -27.17 -1.55 -1.21
CA GLN A 52 -26.06 -2.07 -2.02
C GLN A 52 -24.71 -1.96 -1.30
N GLU A 53 -24.50 -0.84 -0.61
CA GLU A 53 -23.32 -0.57 0.20
C GLU A 53 -23.77 -0.14 1.61
N VAL A 54 -23.32 -0.88 2.63
CA VAL A 54 -23.62 -0.60 4.03
C VAL A 54 -22.32 -0.34 4.76
N ALA A 55 -22.24 0.80 5.45
CA ALA A 55 -21.13 1.12 6.33
C ALA A 55 -21.61 1.05 7.80
N LEU A 56 -21.03 0.12 8.56
CA LEU A 56 -21.16 0.08 10.02
C LEU A 56 -20.19 1.08 10.61
N ASN A 57 -20.72 2.02 11.40
CA ASN A 57 -19.98 3.11 12.03
C ASN A 57 -20.73 3.59 13.28
N THR A 58 -20.37 4.76 13.81
CA THR A 58 -21.04 5.35 14.99
C THR A 58 -22.55 5.59 14.79
N SER A 59 -23.04 5.68 13.55
CA SER A 59 -24.45 5.89 13.22
C SER A 59 -25.24 4.60 13.01
N ILE A 60 -24.57 3.53 12.57
CA ILE A 60 -25.19 2.22 12.30
C ILE A 60 -24.36 1.15 13.00
N SER A 61 -24.89 0.66 14.11
CA SER A 61 -24.32 -0.46 14.86
C SER A 61 -24.63 -1.80 14.18
N LEU A 62 -23.80 -2.81 14.50
CA LEU A 62 -24.03 -4.19 14.09
C LEU A 62 -25.39 -4.73 14.58
N ALA A 63 -25.81 -4.33 15.79
CA ALA A 63 -27.10 -4.71 16.36
C ALA A 63 -28.28 -4.13 15.55
N GLN A 64 -28.19 -2.87 15.14
CA GLN A 64 -29.20 -2.26 14.26
C GLN A 64 -29.23 -2.93 12.88
N LEU A 65 -28.07 -3.24 12.30
CA LEU A 65 -28.02 -3.98 11.04
C LEU A 65 -28.69 -5.35 11.17
N LYS A 66 -28.44 -6.07 12.26
CA LYS A 66 -29.11 -7.33 12.57
C LYS A 66 -30.63 -7.14 12.69
N GLU A 67 -31.11 -6.11 13.38
CA GLU A 67 -32.55 -5.82 13.50
C GLU A 67 -33.19 -5.50 12.14
N TRP A 68 -32.48 -4.79 11.27
CA TRP A 68 -32.98 -4.38 9.96
C TRP A 68 -32.96 -5.50 8.91
N THR A 69 -32.21 -6.56 9.15
CA THR A 69 -32.02 -7.70 8.23
C THR A 69 -32.63 -9.01 8.74
N SER A 70 -33.35 -8.97 9.87
CA SER A 70 -34.01 -10.13 10.47
C SER A 70 -35.48 -9.86 10.77
N GLY A 71 -36.23 -10.92 11.09
CA GLY A 71 -37.65 -10.83 11.45
C GLY A 71 -38.56 -11.05 10.24
N ASP A 72 -39.35 -10.03 9.90
CA ASP A 72 -40.34 -10.13 8.82
C ASP A 72 -39.69 -10.49 7.45
N ALA A 73 -40.48 -11.06 6.54
CA ALA A 73 -39.98 -11.53 5.24
C ALA A 73 -39.35 -10.41 4.41
N TYR A 74 -39.73 -9.16 4.64
CA TYR A 74 -39.21 -8.01 3.91
C TYR A 74 -37.80 -7.64 4.39
N ARG A 75 -37.60 -7.60 5.71
CA ARG A 75 -36.28 -7.38 6.32
C ARG A 75 -35.32 -8.51 5.96
N CYS A 76 -35.79 -9.76 6.01
CA CYS A 76 -34.99 -10.93 5.64
C CYS A 76 -34.58 -10.95 4.15
N ALA A 77 -35.21 -10.16 3.29
CA ALA A 77 -34.79 -10.04 1.88
C ALA A 77 -33.62 -9.05 1.68
N ARG A 78 -33.43 -8.10 2.60
CA ARG A 78 -32.42 -7.03 2.48
C ARG A 78 -30.98 -7.51 2.38
N PRO A 79 -30.54 -8.56 3.10
CA PRO A 79 -29.20 -9.11 2.90
C PRO A 79 -28.91 -9.44 1.45
N GLY A 80 -29.91 -9.92 0.70
CA GLY A 80 -29.77 -10.23 -0.72
C GLY A 80 -29.51 -9.02 -1.63
N TYR A 81 -29.69 -7.79 -1.12
CA TYR A 81 -29.32 -6.55 -1.81
C TYR A 81 -27.92 -6.06 -1.46
N ILE A 82 -27.36 -6.48 -0.33
CA ILE A 82 -26.04 -6.04 0.13
C ILE A 82 -24.96 -6.63 -0.78
N ARG A 83 -24.15 -5.76 -1.37
CA ARG A 83 -23.02 -6.14 -2.23
C ARG A 83 -21.68 -5.74 -1.64
N HIS A 84 -21.66 -4.73 -0.78
CA HIS A 84 -20.48 -4.29 -0.07
C HIS A 84 -20.84 -3.94 1.37
N LEU A 85 -20.22 -4.62 2.33
CA LEU A 85 -20.27 -4.27 3.75
C LEU A 85 -18.91 -3.67 4.16
N ILE A 86 -18.93 -2.44 4.66
CA ILE A 86 -17.79 -1.79 5.28
C ILE A 86 -18.02 -1.84 6.79
N SER A 87 -17.20 -2.59 7.51
CA SER A 87 -17.30 -2.75 8.95
C SER A 87 -16.24 -1.90 9.62
N MET A 88 -16.63 -0.83 10.30
CA MET A 88 -15.71 -0.12 11.19
C MET A 88 -15.70 -0.79 12.55
N TRP A 89 -14.50 -0.98 13.11
CA TRP A 89 -14.38 -1.42 14.49
C TRP A 89 -15.16 -0.50 15.43
N PRO A 90 -15.83 -1.07 16.44
CA PRO A 90 -16.53 -0.28 17.41
C PRO A 90 -15.52 0.62 18.12
N ASN A 91 -15.84 1.90 18.27
CA ASN A 91 -15.08 2.76 19.18
C ASN A 91 -15.30 2.20 20.60
N LEU A 92 -14.25 1.65 21.20
CA LEU A 92 -14.32 0.98 22.49
C LEU A 92 -14.22 1.98 23.65
N GLY A 93 -13.94 3.26 23.36
CA GLY A 93 -14.01 4.35 24.31
C GLY A 93 -12.90 4.26 25.37
N CYS A 94 -11.71 3.85 24.94
CA CYS A 94 -10.52 3.66 25.78
C CYS A 94 -10.13 4.83 26.68
N TYR A 95 -10.48 6.05 26.25
CA TYR A 95 -10.13 7.33 26.88
C TYR A 95 -10.48 7.42 28.37
N ASN A 96 -11.42 6.59 28.86
CA ASN A 96 -11.86 6.62 30.26
C ASN A 96 -11.16 5.61 31.18
N TRP A 97 -10.29 4.73 30.65
CA TRP A 97 -9.63 3.70 31.46
C TRP A 97 -8.41 4.23 32.23
N GLY A 98 -7.61 5.13 31.64
CA GLY A 98 -6.42 5.69 32.29
C GLY A 98 -6.67 6.52 33.55
N LYS A 99 -7.94 6.85 33.87
CA LYS A 99 -8.31 7.66 35.03
C LYS A 99 -8.77 6.87 36.26
N LYS A 100 -8.91 5.55 36.15
CA LYS A 100 -9.62 4.77 37.19
C LYS A 100 -8.72 4.23 38.30
N ASP A 101 -7.43 3.98 38.06
CA ASP A 101 -6.53 3.41 39.06
C ASP A 101 -5.12 4.01 38.95
N GLU A 102 -4.90 5.19 39.56
CA GLU A 102 -3.57 5.85 39.63
C GLU A 102 -2.52 5.05 40.45
N GLN A 103 -2.88 3.88 40.98
CA GLN A 103 -2.01 3.06 41.86
C GLN A 103 -1.36 1.85 41.18
N ASP A 104 -1.84 1.42 40.00
CA ASP A 104 -1.30 0.24 39.31
C ASP A 104 -0.13 0.61 38.40
N ASP A 105 0.89 -0.27 38.33
CA ASP A 105 2.02 -0.15 37.38
C ASP A 105 1.51 -0.09 35.93
N HIS A 106 2.01 0.89 35.15
CA HIS A 106 1.65 1.12 33.75
C HIS A 106 1.74 -0.14 32.87
N ILE A 107 2.74 -1.01 33.08
CA ILE A 107 2.89 -2.25 32.31
C ILE A 107 1.73 -3.21 32.59
N VAL A 108 1.31 -3.31 33.85
CA VAL A 108 0.19 -4.15 34.27
C VAL A 108 -1.10 -3.62 33.65
N GLN A 109 -1.29 -2.29 33.63
CA GLN A 109 -2.44 -1.66 32.97
C GLN A 109 -2.45 -1.91 31.46
N ALA A 110 -1.32 -1.71 30.78
CA ALA A 110 -1.19 -1.92 29.34
C ALA A 110 -1.47 -3.37 28.92
N ASN A 111 -1.04 -4.34 29.73
CA ASN A 111 -1.31 -5.76 29.49
C ASN A 111 -2.79 -6.12 29.71
N ARG A 112 -3.40 -5.65 30.80
CA ARG A 112 -4.85 -5.84 31.02
C ARG A 112 -5.67 -5.19 29.93
N TYR A 113 -5.23 -4.03 29.45
CA TYR A 113 -5.87 -3.33 28.34
C TYR A 113 -5.79 -4.13 27.05
N ALA A 114 -4.60 -4.65 26.72
CA ALA A 114 -4.40 -5.51 25.56
C ALA A 114 -5.35 -6.73 25.57
N GLU A 115 -5.44 -7.43 26.70
CA GLU A 115 -6.34 -8.59 26.86
C GLU A 115 -7.81 -8.20 26.67
N TRP A 116 -8.26 -7.15 27.37
CA TRP A 116 -9.63 -6.66 27.24
C TRP A 116 -9.95 -6.22 25.81
N TYR A 117 -9.02 -5.53 25.17
CA TYR A 117 -9.17 -5.03 23.80
C TYR A 117 -9.29 -6.21 22.83
N ASP A 118 -8.41 -7.20 22.92
CA ASP A 118 -8.50 -8.44 22.13
C ASP A 118 -9.86 -9.14 22.33
N GLU A 119 -10.35 -9.25 23.57
CA GLU A 119 -11.66 -9.85 23.87
C GLU A 119 -12.82 -9.10 23.19
N GLN A 120 -12.81 -7.76 23.21
CA GLN A 120 -13.84 -6.98 22.52
C GLN A 120 -13.77 -7.16 21.00
N HIS A 121 -12.57 -7.21 20.44
CA HIS A 121 -12.35 -7.46 19.01
C HIS A 121 -12.86 -8.84 18.60
N HIS A 122 -12.51 -9.86 19.39
CA HIS A 122 -12.94 -11.22 19.15
C HIS A 122 -14.45 -11.34 19.20
N LYS A 123 -15.09 -10.75 20.21
CA LYS A 123 -16.55 -10.72 20.33
C LYS A 123 -17.21 -10.04 19.15
N TYR A 124 -16.72 -8.87 18.74
CA TYR A 124 -17.28 -8.13 17.60
C TYR A 124 -17.16 -8.92 16.29
N LEU A 125 -15.97 -9.49 16.02
CA LEU A 125 -15.75 -10.31 14.83
C LEU A 125 -16.64 -11.56 14.83
N LEU A 126 -16.79 -12.21 15.98
CA LEU A 126 -17.68 -13.37 16.12
C LEU A 126 -19.14 -13.00 15.82
N ASP A 127 -19.63 -11.90 16.40
CA ASP A 127 -21.00 -11.41 16.14
C ASP A 127 -21.21 -11.03 14.67
N LEU A 128 -20.22 -10.36 14.06
CA LEU A 128 -20.24 -9.99 12.65
C LEU A 128 -20.27 -11.22 11.76
N PHE A 129 -19.37 -12.17 11.97
CA PHE A 129 -19.30 -13.39 11.15
C PHE A 129 -20.53 -14.27 11.34
N ASN A 130 -21.10 -14.34 12.55
CA ASN A 130 -22.37 -15.05 12.79
C ASN A 130 -23.54 -14.39 12.06
N LEU A 131 -23.61 -13.05 12.06
CA LEU A 131 -24.61 -12.32 11.27
C LEU A 131 -24.45 -12.63 9.78
N LEU A 132 -23.23 -12.51 9.25
CA LEU A 132 -22.94 -12.78 7.85
C LEU A 132 -23.27 -14.24 7.49
N ALA A 133 -22.89 -15.21 8.33
CA ALA A 133 -23.19 -16.62 8.10
C ALA A 133 -24.70 -16.90 7.99
N SER A 134 -25.54 -16.12 8.69
CA SER A 134 -27.00 -16.23 8.56
C SER A 134 -27.54 -15.79 7.17
N TRP A 135 -26.73 -15.09 6.37
CA TRP A 135 -27.09 -14.59 5.03
C TRP A 135 -26.58 -15.46 3.88
N LYS A 136 -25.92 -16.58 4.18
CA LYS A 136 -25.22 -17.42 3.19
C LYS A 136 -26.10 -17.85 2.01
N ASP A 137 -27.39 -18.07 2.26
CA ASP A 137 -28.34 -18.56 1.25
C ASP A 137 -28.97 -17.43 0.42
N GLN A 138 -28.72 -16.18 0.80
CA GLN A 138 -29.33 -14.98 0.19
C GLN A 138 -28.36 -14.21 -0.69
N ASN A 139 -27.06 -14.51 -0.61
CA ASN A 139 -26.01 -13.79 -1.31
C ASN A 139 -25.16 -14.70 -2.18
N ALA A 140 -25.10 -14.36 -3.47
CA ALA A 140 -24.24 -15.07 -4.43
C ALA A 140 -22.80 -14.51 -4.46
N SER A 141 -22.61 -13.23 -4.09
CA SER A 141 -21.31 -12.57 -4.12
C SER A 141 -21.37 -11.27 -3.31
N MET A 142 -20.46 -11.13 -2.35
CA MET A 142 -20.34 -9.93 -1.52
C MET A 142 -18.88 -9.51 -1.34
N ARG A 143 -18.66 -8.20 -1.22
CA ARG A 143 -17.43 -7.58 -0.76
C ARG A 143 -17.53 -7.27 0.72
N LEU A 144 -16.54 -7.72 1.50
CA LEU A 144 -16.35 -7.30 2.89
C LEU A 144 -15.13 -6.39 2.97
N SER A 145 -15.25 -5.27 3.66
CA SER A 145 -14.12 -4.39 3.98
C SER A 145 -14.13 -4.13 5.47
N LEU A 146 -13.02 -4.42 6.14
CA LEU A 146 -12.87 -4.17 7.57
C LEU A 146 -11.96 -2.98 7.76
N ARG A 147 -12.40 -1.99 8.53
CA ARG A 147 -11.56 -0.92 9.01
C ARG A 147 -11.04 -1.33 10.39
N LEU A 148 -9.74 -1.60 10.42
CA LEU A 148 -9.02 -2.12 11.58
C LEU A 148 -8.23 -0.95 12.17
N ASP A 149 -8.93 0.01 12.79
CA ASP A 149 -8.32 1.21 13.39
C ASP A 149 -7.95 0.94 14.84
N GLY A 150 -6.68 1.10 15.18
CA GLY A 150 -6.17 1.01 16.55
C GLY A 150 -5.83 2.38 17.13
N ASP A 151 -6.42 3.48 16.63
CA ASP A 151 -6.13 4.86 17.04
C ASP A 151 -6.38 5.14 18.55
N GLU A 152 -6.82 4.12 19.27
CA GLU A 152 -6.79 4.04 20.72
C GLU A 152 -5.35 3.83 21.24
N ARG A 153 -4.55 4.90 21.22
CA ARG A 153 -3.32 4.98 22.02
C ARG A 153 -3.68 5.07 23.50
N ILE A 154 -2.87 4.49 24.37
CA ILE A 154 -2.98 4.82 25.80
C ILE A 154 -2.55 6.28 25.94
N GLU A 155 -3.52 7.19 26.11
CA GLU A 155 -3.26 8.58 26.49
C GLU A 155 -2.71 8.60 27.91
N HIS A 156 -1.42 8.33 28.06
CA HIS A 156 -0.71 8.76 29.24
C HIS A 156 -0.43 10.26 29.09
N GLU A 157 -0.69 11.05 30.15
CA GLU A 157 0.00 12.33 30.26
C GLU A 157 1.49 12.02 30.05
N PRO A 158 2.19 12.69 29.12
CA PRO A 158 3.59 12.40 28.86
C PRO A 158 4.32 12.48 30.19
N GLN A 159 4.64 11.33 30.75
CA GLN A 159 5.56 11.32 31.88
C GLN A 159 6.83 11.97 31.34
N PRO A 160 7.42 12.91 32.09
CA PRO A 160 8.60 13.62 31.64
C PRO A 160 9.57 12.55 31.18
N GLU A 161 9.86 12.59 29.88
CA GLU A 161 10.62 11.62 29.11
C GLU A 161 11.63 10.93 30.04
N GLU A 162 11.31 9.73 30.52
CA GLU A 162 12.41 8.82 30.82
C GLU A 162 13.06 8.65 29.45
N ASP A 163 14.20 9.33 29.25
CA ASP A 163 14.92 9.46 27.99
C ASP A 163 15.08 8.08 27.36
N VAL A 164 14.09 7.63 26.58
CA VAL A 164 14.18 6.38 25.85
C VAL A 164 15.27 6.65 24.84
N THR A 165 16.43 6.06 25.09
CA THR A 165 17.57 6.28 24.23
C THR A 165 17.21 5.72 22.86
N ARG A 166 17.80 6.32 21.82
CA ARG A 166 17.63 5.84 20.45
C ARG A 166 17.85 4.33 20.33
N ALA A 167 18.92 3.84 20.95
CA ALA A 167 19.28 2.42 20.92
C ALA A 167 18.20 1.53 21.56
N GLU A 168 17.57 1.98 22.64
CA GLU A 168 16.44 1.27 23.23
C GLU A 168 15.25 1.28 22.29
N TRP A 169 14.95 2.42 21.66
CA TRP A 169 13.83 2.54 20.75
C TRP A 169 13.96 1.66 19.50
N GLU A 170 15.16 1.59 18.93
CA GLU A 170 15.47 0.73 17.78
C GLU A 170 15.32 -0.76 18.11
N ASP A 171 15.59 -1.18 19.35
CA ASP A 171 15.48 -2.58 19.81
C ASP A 171 14.10 -2.92 20.42
N MET A 172 13.18 -1.96 20.54
CA MET A 172 11.85 -2.25 21.08
C MET A 172 11.00 -3.07 20.11
N THR A 173 10.33 -4.07 20.66
CA THR A 173 9.24 -4.79 19.99
C THR A 173 7.97 -3.96 20.00
N LEU A 174 7.02 -4.28 19.11
CA LEU A 174 5.72 -3.61 19.04
C LEU A 174 4.94 -3.67 20.37
N ASP A 175 5.08 -4.76 21.12
CA ASP A 175 4.44 -4.92 22.43
C ASP A 175 5.05 -4.00 23.49
N GLN A 176 6.37 -3.80 23.45
CA GLN A 176 7.06 -2.87 24.36
C GLN A 176 6.74 -1.42 24.01
N LEU A 177 6.64 -1.08 22.72
CA LEU A 177 6.19 0.24 22.27
C LEU A 177 4.78 0.52 22.76
N TRP A 178 3.87 -0.44 22.61
CA TRP A 178 2.51 -0.34 23.15
C TRP A 178 2.51 -0.14 24.67
N GLN A 179 3.26 -0.95 25.42
CA GLN A 179 3.34 -0.85 26.88
C GLN A 179 3.84 0.52 27.37
N LYS A 180 4.63 1.21 26.55
CA LYS A 180 5.11 2.56 26.80
C LYS A 180 4.22 3.67 26.20
N GLY A 181 3.10 3.32 25.55
CA GLY A 181 2.22 4.28 24.86
C GLY A 181 2.82 4.90 23.59
N LEU A 182 3.87 4.31 23.03
CA LEU A 182 4.61 4.81 21.87
C LEU A 182 4.09 4.29 20.53
N ALA A 183 3.18 3.31 20.55
CA ALA A 183 2.48 2.79 19.38
C ALA A 183 1.02 2.50 19.73
N ALA A 184 0.17 2.38 18.72
CA ALA A 184 -1.18 1.82 18.86
C ALA A 184 -1.11 0.32 19.20
N TYR A 185 -2.12 -0.20 19.89
CA TYR A 185 -2.21 -1.65 20.10
C TYR A 185 -2.80 -2.32 18.87
N PRO A 186 -2.06 -3.21 18.18
CA PRO A 186 -2.62 -3.96 17.07
C PRO A 186 -3.34 -5.21 17.61
N PRO A 187 -4.67 -5.37 17.40
CA PRO A 187 -5.40 -6.55 17.85
C PRO A 187 -4.75 -7.86 17.41
N ARG A 188 -4.65 -8.80 18.35
CA ARG A 188 -4.09 -10.11 18.11
C ARG A 188 -5.22 -11.07 17.77
N LEU A 189 -5.22 -11.53 16.52
CA LEU A 189 -6.06 -12.65 16.13
C LEU A 189 -5.22 -13.92 16.20
N THR A 190 -5.55 -14.80 17.13
CA THR A 190 -4.92 -16.13 17.20
C THR A 190 -5.54 -17.06 16.16
N GLU A 191 -4.76 -18.02 15.66
CA GLU A 191 -5.29 -19.07 14.78
C GLU A 191 -6.49 -19.78 15.42
N LYS A 192 -6.39 -20.09 16.72
CA LYS A 192 -7.48 -20.69 17.50
C LYS A 192 -8.77 -19.87 17.37
N PHE A 193 -8.73 -18.58 17.67
CA PHE A 193 -9.90 -17.72 17.56
C PHE A 193 -10.46 -17.69 16.13
N VAL A 194 -9.59 -17.56 15.13
CA VAL A 194 -10.03 -17.49 13.73
C VAL A 194 -10.70 -18.79 13.28
N THR A 195 -10.27 -19.95 13.77
CA THR A 195 -10.95 -21.22 13.47
C THR A 195 -12.37 -21.31 14.04
N GLU A 196 -12.69 -20.56 15.09
CA GLU A 196 -14.02 -20.48 15.70
C GLU A 196 -15.00 -19.61 14.89
N LEU A 197 -14.50 -18.67 14.08
CA LEU A 197 -15.33 -17.82 13.22
C LEU A 197 -16.02 -18.64 12.13
N PRO A 198 -17.30 -18.41 11.78
CA PRO A 198 -17.93 -19.07 10.61
C PRO A 198 -17.16 -18.90 9.29
N THR A 199 -17.16 -19.91 8.41
CA THR A 199 -16.66 -19.76 7.03
C THR A 199 -17.70 -19.04 6.17
N LEU A 200 -17.26 -18.07 5.34
CA LEU A 200 -18.15 -17.25 4.52
C LEU A 200 -17.84 -17.43 3.02
N PRO A 201 -18.33 -18.50 2.37
CA PRO A 201 -17.97 -18.87 1.00
C PRO A 201 -18.52 -17.94 -0.08
N TYR A 202 -19.46 -17.04 0.22
CA TYR A 202 -20.02 -16.09 -0.73
C TYR A 202 -19.27 -14.74 -0.72
N ILE A 203 -18.27 -14.58 0.14
CA ILE A 203 -17.34 -13.44 0.09
C ILE A 203 -16.37 -13.66 -1.06
N THR A 204 -16.49 -12.84 -2.10
CA THR A 204 -15.64 -12.93 -3.30
C THR A 204 -14.58 -11.83 -3.33
N SER A 205 -14.71 -10.82 -2.47
CA SER A 205 -13.75 -9.72 -2.31
C SER A 205 -13.60 -9.38 -0.84
N PHE A 206 -12.36 -9.31 -0.37
CA PHE A 206 -12.01 -8.89 0.99
C PHE A 206 -11.03 -7.72 0.94
N ALA A 207 -11.17 -6.77 1.86
CA ALA A 207 -10.30 -5.62 1.92
C ALA A 207 -10.09 -5.13 3.36
N VAL A 208 -8.91 -4.56 3.63
CA VAL A 208 -8.72 -3.56 4.67
C VAL A 208 -9.21 -2.23 4.11
N TYR A 209 -10.07 -1.56 4.86
CA TYR A 209 -10.55 -0.23 4.53
C TYR A 209 -9.53 0.81 5.02
N ASN A 210 -9.10 1.73 4.15
CA ASN A 210 -8.04 2.71 4.42
C ASN A 210 -6.78 2.09 5.04
N PRO A 211 -6.02 1.28 4.29
CA PRO A 211 -4.86 0.57 4.83
C PRO A 211 -3.81 1.50 5.45
N GLU A 212 -3.68 2.73 4.93
CA GLU A 212 -2.77 3.78 5.44
C GLU A 212 -3.07 4.19 6.90
N ASP A 213 -4.34 4.12 7.32
CA ASP A 213 -4.79 4.45 8.67
C ASP A 213 -4.85 3.22 9.60
N SER A 214 -4.41 2.05 9.13
CA SER A 214 -4.72 0.79 9.80
C SER A 214 -3.61 0.27 10.69
N ASP A 215 -3.98 -0.12 11.91
CA ASP A 215 -3.04 -0.57 12.95
C ASP A 215 -3.09 -2.08 13.17
N HIS A 216 -3.39 -2.87 12.14
CA HIS A 216 -3.45 -4.32 12.29
C HIS A 216 -2.12 -5.00 11.98
N ARG A 217 -1.90 -6.15 12.62
CA ARG A 217 -0.80 -7.04 12.25
C ARG A 217 -1.11 -7.72 10.90
N PRO A 218 -0.12 -7.90 10.02
CA PRO A 218 -0.29 -8.70 8.81
C PRO A 218 -0.94 -10.07 9.08
N SER A 219 -0.48 -10.80 10.10
CA SER A 219 -1.05 -12.08 10.53
C SER A 219 -2.57 -12.04 10.73
N ALA A 220 -3.10 -11.01 11.39
CA ALA A 220 -4.53 -10.87 11.61
C ALA A 220 -5.32 -10.82 10.29
N PHE A 221 -4.83 -10.05 9.31
CA PHE A 221 -5.42 -9.97 7.99
C PHE A 221 -5.37 -11.32 7.25
N PHE A 222 -4.21 -11.95 7.21
CA PHE A 222 -4.04 -13.22 6.47
C PHE A 222 -4.77 -14.38 7.12
N LEU A 223 -4.85 -14.45 8.44
CA LEU A 223 -5.63 -15.47 9.14
C LEU A 223 -7.12 -15.33 8.79
N LEU A 224 -7.67 -14.12 8.74
CA LEU A 224 -9.06 -13.91 8.33
C LEU A 224 -9.35 -14.43 6.91
N LEU A 225 -8.38 -14.38 5.99
CA LEU A 225 -8.54 -14.90 4.63
C LEU A 225 -8.87 -16.40 4.60
N THR A 226 -8.42 -17.16 5.61
CA THR A 226 -8.73 -18.60 5.74
C THR A 226 -10.23 -18.88 5.90
N ARG A 227 -11.03 -17.86 6.25
CA ARG A 227 -12.49 -17.95 6.36
C ARG A 227 -13.24 -17.60 5.08
N PHE A 228 -12.54 -17.21 4.01
CA PHE A 228 -13.12 -16.81 2.73
C PHE A 228 -12.64 -17.71 1.56
N PRO A 229 -13.07 -18.97 1.48
CA PRO A 229 -12.51 -19.95 0.55
C PRO A 229 -12.66 -19.57 -0.93
N ASN A 230 -13.67 -18.77 -1.27
CA ASN A 230 -13.94 -18.33 -2.66
C ASN A 230 -13.53 -16.89 -2.94
N VAL A 231 -12.72 -16.28 -2.07
CA VAL A 231 -12.22 -14.91 -2.30
C VAL A 231 -11.35 -14.88 -3.55
N ARG A 232 -11.65 -13.94 -4.45
CA ARG A 232 -10.92 -13.74 -5.70
C ARG A 232 -10.13 -12.44 -5.73
N ARG A 233 -10.49 -11.49 -4.86
CA ARG A 233 -9.93 -10.14 -4.82
C ARG A 233 -9.60 -9.76 -3.40
N ILE A 234 -8.36 -9.37 -3.19
CA ILE A 234 -7.81 -9.02 -1.87
C ILE A 234 -7.15 -7.66 -1.96
N TYR A 235 -7.41 -6.83 -0.96
CA TYR A 235 -6.82 -5.51 -0.79
C TYR A 235 -6.37 -5.40 0.67
N GLY A 236 -5.10 -5.70 0.94
CA GLY A 236 -4.50 -5.55 2.27
C GLY A 236 -3.63 -4.31 2.34
N GLY A 237 -3.07 -4.07 3.51
CA GLY A 237 -2.03 -3.08 3.70
C GLY A 237 -1.68 -2.88 5.17
N GLU A 238 -0.82 -1.92 5.46
CA GLU A 238 -0.33 -1.62 6.81
C GLU A 238 -0.18 -0.11 6.95
N GLY A 239 -0.65 0.44 8.07
CA GLY A 239 -0.54 1.87 8.36
C GLY A 239 0.78 2.28 8.99
N GLY A 240 0.85 3.54 9.41
CA GLY A 240 2.02 4.18 9.99
C GLY A 240 2.16 4.04 11.52
N SER A 241 1.45 3.13 12.19
CA SER A 241 1.52 2.99 13.66
C SER A 241 2.87 2.52 14.19
N VAL A 242 3.63 1.79 13.37
CA VAL A 242 5.02 1.43 13.69
C VAL A 242 5.92 2.53 13.14
N LEU A 243 6.52 3.27 14.05
CA LEU A 243 7.39 4.40 13.74
C LEU A 243 8.65 3.93 13.02
N THR A 244 9.17 4.75 12.12
CA THR A 244 10.32 4.44 11.24
C THR A 244 11.59 4.06 12.01
N GLU A 245 11.69 4.49 13.25
CA GLU A 245 12.81 4.34 14.16
C GLU A 245 12.76 3.03 14.94
N SER A 246 11.60 2.36 14.99
CA SER A 246 11.40 1.10 15.70
C SER A 246 11.88 -0.08 14.86
N LEU A 247 13.19 -0.13 14.58
CA LEU A 247 13.79 -1.06 13.61
C LEU A 247 13.40 -2.52 13.87
N ARG A 248 13.48 -2.99 15.11
CA ARG A 248 13.10 -4.36 15.46
C ARG A 248 11.62 -4.62 15.24
N ALA A 249 10.73 -3.68 15.58
CA ALA A 249 9.30 -3.82 15.35
C ALA A 249 8.97 -3.87 13.84
N LEU A 250 9.62 -3.03 13.02
CA LEU A 250 9.48 -3.04 11.57
C LEU A 250 9.94 -4.37 10.95
N VAL A 251 11.11 -4.88 11.36
CA VAL A 251 11.61 -6.19 10.91
C VAL A 251 10.65 -7.31 11.30
N ALA A 252 10.16 -7.30 12.55
CA ALA A 252 9.21 -8.31 13.03
C ALA A 252 7.88 -8.26 12.25
N GLN A 253 7.38 -7.07 11.95
CA GLN A 253 6.15 -6.89 11.17
C GLN A 253 6.33 -7.35 9.72
N ARG A 254 7.48 -7.08 9.10
CA ARG A 254 7.81 -7.59 7.77
C ARG A 254 7.93 -9.11 7.75
N GLN A 255 8.53 -9.70 8.79
CA GLN A 255 8.59 -11.16 8.96
C GLN A 255 7.18 -11.75 9.12
N ASP A 256 6.32 -11.10 9.90
CA ASP A 256 4.91 -11.51 10.07
C ASP A 256 4.17 -11.57 8.73
N LEU A 257 4.38 -10.58 7.85
CA LEU A 257 3.85 -10.58 6.48
C LEU A 257 4.40 -11.76 5.66
N ILE A 258 5.71 -12.02 5.72
CA ILE A 258 6.36 -13.13 5.00
C ILE A 258 5.76 -14.48 5.41
N ASP A 259 5.68 -14.72 6.72
CA ASP A 259 5.26 -16.00 7.30
C ASP A 259 3.81 -16.34 6.92
N HIS A 260 2.96 -15.31 6.80
CA HIS A 260 1.53 -15.48 6.55
C HIS A 260 1.11 -15.31 5.08
N LEU A 261 2.02 -14.93 4.18
CA LEU A 261 1.71 -14.75 2.76
C LEU A 261 1.19 -16.05 2.10
N SER A 262 1.59 -17.21 2.63
CA SER A 262 1.13 -18.53 2.20
C SER A 262 -0.36 -18.78 2.47
N LEU A 263 -0.98 -18.04 3.39
CA LEU A 263 -2.41 -18.16 3.73
C LEU A 263 -3.33 -17.50 2.70
N VAL A 264 -2.79 -16.79 1.71
CA VAL A 264 -3.60 -16.22 0.62
C VAL A 264 -4.29 -17.36 -0.14
N PRO A 265 -5.63 -17.42 -0.23
CA PRO A 265 -6.33 -18.53 -0.86
C PRO A 265 -5.95 -18.74 -2.33
N GLU A 266 -5.96 -19.99 -2.81
CA GLU A 266 -5.54 -20.34 -4.17
C GLU A 266 -6.37 -19.68 -5.28
N LEU A 267 -7.67 -19.45 -5.01
CA LEU A 267 -8.62 -18.83 -5.95
C LEU A 267 -8.44 -17.32 -6.12
N VAL A 268 -7.52 -16.70 -5.37
CA VAL A 268 -7.23 -15.28 -5.49
C VAL A 268 -6.63 -15.00 -6.87
N GLU A 269 -7.30 -14.10 -7.60
CA GLU A 269 -6.86 -13.64 -8.91
C GLU A 269 -6.24 -12.24 -8.84
N LYS A 270 -6.68 -11.41 -7.90
CA LYS A 270 -6.24 -10.02 -7.74
C LYS A 270 -5.79 -9.77 -6.32
N PHE A 271 -4.56 -9.31 -6.16
CA PHE A 271 -3.98 -8.96 -4.87
C PHE A 271 -3.43 -7.53 -4.93
N LYS A 272 -3.93 -6.65 -4.05
CA LYS A 272 -3.34 -5.35 -3.76
C LYS A 272 -2.80 -5.35 -2.33
N TYR A 273 -1.61 -4.81 -2.14
CA TYR A 273 -1.04 -4.52 -0.82
C TYR A 273 -0.41 -3.14 -0.82
N GLU A 274 -0.63 -2.39 0.25
CA GLU A 274 -0.22 -0.99 0.38
C GLU A 274 0.37 -0.77 1.77
N ILE A 275 1.53 -0.16 1.84
CA ILE A 275 2.13 0.23 3.13
C ILE A 275 2.03 1.75 3.22
N ASP A 276 1.86 2.29 4.43
CA ASP A 276 1.98 3.73 4.64
C ASP A 276 3.29 4.25 4.01
N SER A 277 3.18 5.36 3.30
CA SER A 277 4.28 5.84 2.47
C SER A 277 5.52 6.18 3.30
N ALA A 278 5.35 6.67 4.53
CA ALA A 278 6.42 7.13 5.40
C ALA A 278 7.07 5.98 6.18
N ARG A 279 6.32 4.92 6.52
CA ARG A 279 6.81 3.76 7.30
C ARG A 279 8.10 3.16 6.76
N GLU A 280 8.24 3.11 5.44
CA GLU A 280 9.38 2.49 4.77
C GLU A 280 10.53 3.47 4.46
N LEU A 281 10.53 4.66 5.06
CA LEU A 281 11.63 5.63 4.94
C LEU A 281 12.59 5.54 6.14
N ALA A 282 13.80 6.07 5.97
CA ALA A 282 14.69 6.33 7.10
C ALA A 282 14.16 7.50 7.92
N ARG A 283 14.49 7.57 9.21
CA ARG A 283 14.14 8.71 10.10
C ARG A 283 14.49 10.06 9.49
N ASN A 284 15.67 10.15 8.89
CA ASN A 284 16.10 11.31 8.14
C ASN A 284 17.00 10.93 6.94
N PRO A 285 17.17 11.85 5.96
CA PRO A 285 17.91 11.58 4.73
C PRO A 285 19.42 11.27 4.87
N ALA A 286 20.01 11.60 6.03
CA ALA A 286 21.40 11.29 6.34
C ALA A 286 21.60 9.83 6.80
N THR A 287 20.53 9.14 7.19
CA THR A 287 20.58 7.77 7.69
C THR A 287 20.11 6.74 6.66
N ASN A 288 20.48 5.49 6.88
CA ASN A 288 19.92 4.34 6.16
C ASN A 288 18.58 3.97 6.80
N ALA A 289 17.70 3.37 6.01
CA ALA A 289 16.46 2.82 6.51
C ALA A 289 16.66 1.42 7.11
N THR A 290 15.60 0.82 7.64
CA THR A 290 15.63 -0.52 8.24
C THR A 290 16.19 -1.58 7.28
N ASN A 291 17.09 -2.43 7.78
CA ASN A 291 17.60 -3.59 7.04
C ASN A 291 16.63 -4.78 7.19
N TYR A 292 16.13 -5.29 6.06
CA TYR A 292 15.18 -6.39 6.00
C TYR A 292 15.76 -7.68 5.42
N LEU A 293 17.06 -7.71 5.13
CA LEU A 293 17.67 -8.95 4.65
C LEU A 293 17.67 -10.00 5.75
N SER A 294 17.33 -11.23 5.39
CA SER A 294 17.49 -12.37 6.29
C SER A 294 18.98 -12.62 6.59
N PRO A 295 19.33 -13.47 7.57
CA PRO A 295 20.73 -13.82 7.85
C PRO A 295 21.51 -14.37 6.64
N ARG A 296 20.81 -14.81 5.59
CA ARG A 296 21.39 -15.27 4.31
C ARG A 296 21.60 -14.15 3.30
N GLY A 297 21.25 -12.91 3.64
CA GLY A 297 21.29 -11.77 2.73
C GLY A 297 20.15 -11.74 1.71
N LEU A 298 19.02 -12.41 1.99
CA LEU A 298 17.88 -12.51 1.06
C LEU A 298 16.74 -11.58 1.46
N ASP A 299 16.11 -10.94 0.47
CA ASP A 299 14.84 -10.22 0.65
C ASP A 299 13.67 -11.20 0.51
N GLU A 300 13.35 -11.86 1.62
CA GLU A 300 12.37 -12.95 1.66
C GLU A 300 10.95 -12.46 1.32
N LEU A 301 10.64 -11.18 1.56
CA LEU A 301 9.35 -10.60 1.16
C LEU A 301 9.22 -10.53 -0.37
N SER A 302 10.24 -10.03 -1.06
CA SER A 302 10.24 -9.98 -2.52
C SER A 302 10.16 -11.38 -3.12
N ILE A 303 10.86 -12.37 -2.54
CA ILE A 303 10.77 -13.79 -2.95
C ILE A 303 9.36 -14.35 -2.71
N GLY A 304 8.75 -14.02 -1.57
CA GLY A 304 7.38 -14.39 -1.24
C GLY A 304 6.39 -13.83 -2.26
N PHE A 305 6.47 -12.54 -2.58
CA PHE A 305 5.63 -11.92 -3.59
C PHE A 305 5.90 -12.45 -5.00
N ARG A 306 7.15 -12.79 -5.34
CA ARG A 306 7.47 -13.49 -6.60
C ARG A 306 6.69 -14.79 -6.69
N THR A 307 6.73 -15.59 -5.64
CA THR A 307 6.02 -16.88 -5.55
C THR A 307 4.50 -16.70 -5.66
N LEU A 308 3.94 -15.76 -4.90
CA LEU A 308 2.52 -15.44 -4.95
C LEU A 308 2.10 -14.97 -6.36
N SER A 309 2.88 -14.09 -6.99
CA SER A 309 2.54 -13.49 -8.28
C SER A 309 2.42 -14.50 -9.42
N MET A 310 3.13 -15.65 -9.36
CA MET A 310 3.09 -16.69 -10.41
C MET A 310 1.69 -17.27 -10.65
N ARG A 311 0.82 -17.27 -9.64
CA ARG A 311 -0.57 -17.77 -9.76
C ARG A 311 -1.62 -16.68 -9.96
N LEU A 312 -1.27 -15.41 -9.76
CA LEU A 312 -2.20 -14.29 -9.83
C LEU A 312 -2.48 -13.86 -11.29
N ARG A 313 -3.58 -13.12 -11.47
CA ARG A 313 -3.85 -12.34 -12.68
C ARG A 313 -3.43 -10.89 -12.53
N LYS A 314 -3.57 -10.32 -11.34
CA LYS A 314 -3.17 -8.94 -11.04
C LYS A 314 -2.46 -8.87 -9.69
N LEU A 315 -1.27 -8.28 -9.68
CA LEU A 315 -0.55 -7.91 -8.46
C LEU A 315 -0.35 -6.39 -8.47
N LYS A 316 -0.77 -5.73 -7.39
CA LYS A 316 -0.51 -4.31 -7.14
C LYS A 316 0.16 -4.13 -5.79
N LEU A 317 1.32 -3.49 -5.77
CA LEU A 317 2.05 -3.12 -4.56
C LEU A 317 2.22 -1.60 -4.54
N GLU A 318 1.89 -0.94 -3.44
CA GLU A 318 2.05 0.51 -3.28
C GLU A 318 2.89 0.79 -2.04
N PHE A 319 3.95 1.59 -2.23
CA PHE A 319 4.92 1.98 -1.20
C PHE A 319 5.65 0.83 -0.49
N VAL A 320 5.51 -0.39 -0.99
CA VAL A 320 6.22 -1.56 -0.47
C VAL A 320 7.68 -1.53 -0.94
N ARG A 321 8.63 -1.57 0.01
CA ARG A 321 10.05 -1.72 -0.33
C ARG A 321 10.32 -3.13 -0.84
N ILE A 322 10.77 -3.22 -2.09
CA ILE A 322 11.09 -4.48 -2.78
C ILE A 322 12.46 -4.44 -3.42
N SER A 323 13.01 -5.61 -3.73
CA SER A 323 14.25 -5.78 -4.50
C SER A 323 14.00 -6.44 -5.86
N SER A 324 15.07 -6.57 -6.65
CA SER A 324 15.07 -7.29 -7.94
C SER A 324 14.56 -8.73 -7.81
N ALA A 325 14.68 -9.32 -6.61
CA ALA A 325 14.21 -10.66 -6.26
C ALA A 325 12.70 -10.86 -6.44
N LEU A 326 11.89 -9.78 -6.50
CA LEU A 326 10.47 -9.89 -6.84
C LEU A 326 10.26 -10.46 -8.24
N PHE A 327 11.17 -10.16 -9.16
CA PHE A 327 11.02 -10.47 -10.59
C PHE A 327 11.89 -11.65 -10.99
N TRP A 328 13.14 -11.70 -10.51
CA TRP A 328 14.10 -12.72 -10.92
C TRP A 328 15.07 -13.06 -9.76
N PRO A 329 15.49 -14.33 -9.62
CA PRO A 329 16.46 -14.71 -8.59
C PRO A 329 17.77 -13.93 -8.70
N GLY A 330 18.26 -13.43 -7.55
CA GLY A 330 19.48 -12.63 -7.44
C GLY A 330 20.73 -13.45 -7.09
N GLY A 331 21.85 -12.76 -6.82
CA GLY A 331 23.15 -13.36 -6.52
C GLY A 331 23.28 -14.16 -5.22
N GLY A 332 22.18 -14.36 -4.48
CA GLY A 332 22.10 -15.25 -3.30
C GLY A 332 21.19 -16.47 -3.53
N GLU A 333 20.64 -16.62 -4.73
CA GLU A 333 19.70 -17.68 -5.10
C GLU A 333 20.27 -18.52 -6.26
N GLU A 334 21.58 -18.79 -6.24
CA GLU A 334 22.32 -19.41 -7.36
C GLU A 334 21.81 -20.81 -7.75
N ASP A 335 21.30 -21.57 -6.77
CA ASP A 335 20.74 -22.92 -6.97
C ASP A 335 19.27 -22.90 -7.43
N TYR A 336 18.67 -21.71 -7.62
CA TYR A 336 17.25 -21.62 -7.97
C TYR A 336 17.02 -22.01 -9.43
N ASP A 337 16.19 -23.02 -9.64
CA ASP A 337 15.77 -23.44 -10.97
C ASP A 337 14.85 -22.40 -11.64
N THR A 338 15.47 -21.52 -12.42
CA THR A 338 14.75 -20.49 -13.19
C THR A 338 13.79 -21.06 -14.24
N THR A 339 13.85 -22.36 -14.56
CA THR A 339 12.88 -22.97 -15.49
C THR A 339 11.49 -23.13 -14.87
N CYS A 340 11.41 -23.17 -13.54
CA CYS A 340 10.15 -23.19 -12.81
C CYS A 340 9.46 -21.81 -12.76
N LEU A 341 10.17 -20.72 -13.12
CA LEU A 341 9.62 -19.36 -13.09
C LEU A 341 8.71 -19.11 -14.29
N HIS A 342 7.42 -19.22 -14.04
CA HIS A 342 6.40 -18.99 -15.06
C HIS A 342 5.15 -18.33 -14.47
N TRP A 343 4.63 -17.33 -15.18
CA TRP A 343 3.44 -16.56 -14.80
C TRP A 343 2.34 -16.77 -15.84
N PRO A 344 1.68 -17.94 -15.88
CA PRO A 344 0.75 -18.29 -16.94
C PRO A 344 -0.50 -17.39 -17.00
N LYS A 345 -0.85 -16.75 -15.88
CA LYS A 345 -2.10 -15.99 -15.71
C LYS A 345 -1.91 -14.49 -15.52
N LEU A 346 -0.69 -14.02 -15.23
CA LEU A 346 -0.46 -12.63 -14.85
C LEU A 346 -0.67 -11.70 -16.05
N GLU A 347 -1.61 -10.76 -15.88
CA GLU A 347 -2.02 -9.78 -16.88
C GLU A 347 -1.53 -8.37 -16.51
N GLU A 348 -1.52 -8.05 -15.21
CA GLU A 348 -1.11 -6.74 -14.70
C GLU A 348 -0.18 -6.88 -13.48
N LEU A 349 0.98 -6.23 -13.54
CA LEU A 349 1.94 -6.12 -12.44
C LEU A 349 2.25 -4.65 -12.20
N VAL A 350 1.78 -4.10 -11.08
CA VAL A 350 1.88 -2.68 -10.78
C VAL A 350 2.58 -2.50 -9.45
N VAL A 351 3.74 -1.85 -9.43
CA VAL A 351 4.51 -1.57 -8.21
C VAL A 351 4.80 -0.08 -8.18
N LEU A 352 4.16 0.66 -7.28
CA LEU A 352 4.21 2.12 -7.28
C LEU A 352 4.84 2.69 -6.02
N GLY A 353 5.55 3.80 -6.18
CA GLY A 353 6.10 4.55 -5.06
C GLY A 353 7.07 3.74 -4.22
N VAL A 354 7.87 2.86 -4.83
CA VAL A 354 8.85 2.04 -4.11
C VAL A 354 9.83 2.97 -3.39
N PRO A 355 9.97 2.87 -2.06
CA PRO A 355 10.97 3.65 -1.31
C PRO A 355 12.35 3.52 -1.96
N PRO A 356 13.14 4.61 -2.08
CA PRO A 356 14.41 4.62 -2.82
C PRO A 356 15.56 3.96 -2.04
N TYR A 357 15.28 2.82 -1.40
CA TYR A 357 16.21 2.03 -0.60
C TYR A 357 16.29 0.60 -1.12
N THR A 358 17.48 0.03 -1.05
CA THR A 358 17.70 -1.41 -1.17
C THR A 358 17.08 -2.15 0.03
N ALA A 359 16.97 -3.48 -0.07
CA ALA A 359 16.42 -4.29 1.01
C ALA A 359 17.27 -4.25 2.30
N ASP A 360 18.57 -3.94 2.21
CA ASP A 360 19.44 -3.66 3.37
C ASP A 360 19.35 -2.23 3.89
N GLY A 361 18.43 -1.42 3.36
CA GLY A 361 18.14 -0.07 3.84
C GLY A 361 19.07 1.01 3.31
N LYS A 362 19.98 0.70 2.37
CA LYS A 362 20.87 1.68 1.76
C LYS A 362 20.17 2.45 0.64
N TRP A 363 20.56 3.70 0.46
CA TRP A 363 20.06 4.52 -0.63
C TRP A 363 20.38 3.95 -2.02
N ILE A 364 19.39 4.01 -2.91
CA ILE A 364 19.52 3.78 -4.36
C ILE A 364 19.82 5.12 -5.08
N LEU A 365 19.62 6.26 -4.40
CA LEU A 365 19.90 7.59 -4.93
C LEU A 365 21.18 8.17 -4.31
N ASP A 366 22.10 8.60 -5.17
CA ASP A 366 23.33 9.31 -4.83
C ASP A 366 23.11 10.82 -4.77
N ASN A 367 23.97 11.50 -4.01
CA ASN A 367 23.95 12.95 -3.86
C ASN A 367 24.41 13.69 -5.14
N ASP A 368 23.68 14.70 -5.60
CA ASP A 368 24.13 15.67 -6.62
C ASP A 368 24.79 16.88 -5.97
N ALA A 369 26.12 16.94 -6.10
CA ALA A 369 26.94 18.04 -5.65
C ALA A 369 26.60 19.40 -6.31
N GLY A 370 25.83 19.40 -7.41
CA GLY A 370 25.39 20.59 -8.13
C GLY A 370 24.13 21.25 -7.58
N ARG A 371 23.40 20.62 -6.64
CA ARG A 371 22.21 21.20 -6.02
C ARG A 371 22.56 21.91 -4.71
N TRP A 372 21.89 23.05 -4.49
CA TRP A 372 22.08 23.92 -3.32
C TRP A 372 20.94 23.70 -2.33
N HIS A 373 21.24 23.61 -1.03
CA HIS A 373 20.26 23.33 0.02
C HIS A 373 20.34 24.29 1.20
N HIS A 374 19.24 24.33 1.97
CA HIS A 374 19.09 25.15 3.17
C HIS A 374 19.67 24.50 4.45
N ILE A 375 19.86 23.18 4.43
CA ILE A 375 20.41 22.38 5.53
C ILE A 375 21.52 21.51 4.92
N SER A 376 22.69 21.44 5.55
CA SER A 376 23.80 20.62 5.06
C SER A 376 23.65 19.15 5.51
N LEU A 377 24.24 18.22 4.77
CA LEU A 377 24.35 16.82 5.22
C LEU A 377 25.06 16.74 6.59
N GLU A 378 26.07 17.58 6.82
CA GLU A 378 26.81 17.65 8.08
C GLU A 378 25.92 18.09 9.25
N GLU A 379 24.95 18.98 9.01
CA GLU A 379 23.96 19.39 10.02
C GLU A 379 23.01 18.26 10.38
N LEU A 380 22.56 17.46 9.40
CA LEU A 380 21.73 16.28 9.66
C LEU A 380 22.52 15.12 10.28
N GLU A 381 23.77 14.92 9.89
CA GLU A 381 24.66 13.93 10.49
C GLU A 381 25.04 14.31 11.93
N ALA A 382 25.06 15.61 12.25
CA ALA A 382 25.30 16.10 13.60
C ALA A 382 24.10 15.88 14.54
N ASP A 383 22.88 15.82 14.01
CA ASP A 383 21.66 15.47 14.74
C ASP A 383 20.90 14.33 14.04
N PRO A 384 21.39 13.09 14.18
CA PRO A 384 20.76 11.93 13.55
C PRO A 384 19.40 11.60 14.18
N ASP A 385 19.00 12.29 15.24
CA ASP A 385 17.72 12.14 15.93
C ASP A 385 16.70 13.18 15.47
N GLN A 386 17.10 14.16 14.66
CA GLN A 386 16.16 15.05 13.98
C GLN A 386 15.24 14.24 13.06
N GLY A 387 13.95 14.18 13.39
CA GLY A 387 12.93 13.60 12.53
C GLY A 387 12.77 14.43 11.25
N TRP A 388 12.45 13.75 10.14
CA TRP A 388 12.28 14.40 8.84
C TRP A 388 10.89 14.17 8.27
N ASP A 389 10.22 15.25 7.89
CA ASP A 389 9.00 15.18 7.08
C ASP A 389 9.41 15.12 5.61
N TYR A 390 9.26 13.94 4.98
CA TYR A 390 9.63 13.76 3.57
C TYR A 390 8.63 14.35 2.57
N ASP A 391 7.44 14.73 3.02
CA ASP A 391 6.43 15.32 2.15
C ASP A 391 6.58 16.84 2.06
N THR A 392 7.01 17.49 3.15
CA THR A 392 7.24 18.94 3.18
C THR A 392 8.69 19.36 3.24
N GLY A 393 9.57 18.48 3.76
CA GLY A 393 10.99 18.74 3.94
C GLY A 393 11.75 18.67 2.62
N HIS A 394 12.33 19.79 2.20
CA HIS A 394 13.15 19.85 1.01
C HIS A 394 14.59 19.38 1.28
N TYR A 395 14.80 18.07 1.35
CA TYR A 395 16.13 17.49 1.25
C TYR A 395 16.36 17.14 -0.21
N GLY A 396 17.15 17.94 -0.92
CA GLY A 396 17.29 17.83 -2.37
C GLY A 396 18.63 17.27 -2.81
N TYR A 397 19.36 16.59 -1.90
CA TYR A 397 20.67 16.07 -2.22
C TYR A 397 20.57 14.88 -3.18
N ARG A 398 19.61 13.97 -3.06
CA ARG A 398 19.65 12.69 -3.78
C ARG A 398 18.73 12.66 -5.00
N ASP A 399 19.28 12.92 -6.18
CA ASP A 399 18.59 12.81 -7.46
C ASP A 399 19.37 12.03 -8.52
N ILE A 400 20.52 11.42 -8.17
CA ILE A 400 21.29 10.61 -9.11
C ILE A 400 20.99 9.14 -8.86
N MET A 401 20.28 8.50 -9.78
CA MET A 401 19.96 7.08 -9.65
C MET A 401 21.22 6.22 -9.81
N ARG A 402 21.49 5.36 -8.81
CA ARG A 402 22.58 4.38 -8.87
C ARG A 402 22.36 3.41 -10.01
N ARG A 403 23.25 3.47 -11.01
CA ARG A 403 23.11 2.71 -12.25
C ARG A 403 23.09 1.21 -12.04
N ASP A 404 23.93 0.69 -11.15
CA ASP A 404 24.02 -0.74 -10.84
C ASP A 404 22.68 -1.28 -10.30
N ALA A 405 22.09 -0.58 -9.33
CA ALA A 405 20.82 -0.97 -8.73
C ALA A 405 19.64 -0.87 -9.72
N ALA A 406 19.57 0.21 -10.51
CA ALA A 406 18.54 0.37 -11.53
C ALA A 406 18.68 -0.65 -12.68
N ASP A 407 19.90 -0.89 -13.17
CA ASP A 407 20.18 -1.89 -14.20
C ASP A 407 19.76 -3.29 -13.72
N GLU A 408 20.06 -3.65 -12.47
CA GLU A 408 19.66 -4.93 -11.89
C GLU A 408 18.13 -5.06 -11.82
N MET A 409 17.45 -4.06 -11.25
CA MET A 409 15.99 -4.05 -11.11
C MET A 409 15.29 -4.17 -12.47
N TYR A 410 15.63 -3.32 -13.43
CA TYR A 410 15.00 -3.31 -14.75
C TYR A 410 15.37 -4.52 -15.59
N SER A 411 16.57 -5.08 -15.44
CA SER A 411 16.94 -6.34 -16.10
C SER A 411 16.11 -7.51 -15.56
N SER A 412 15.92 -7.59 -14.25
CA SER A 412 15.12 -8.65 -13.62
C SER A 412 13.65 -8.57 -14.07
N MET A 413 13.08 -7.37 -14.17
CA MET A 413 11.74 -7.17 -14.75
C MET A 413 11.65 -7.67 -16.19
N GLY A 414 12.63 -7.33 -17.04
CA GLY A 414 12.63 -7.76 -18.44
C GLY A 414 12.68 -9.29 -18.59
N ARG A 415 13.53 -9.95 -17.78
CA ARG A 415 13.60 -11.43 -17.75
C ARG A 415 12.27 -12.05 -17.32
N ALA A 416 11.65 -11.50 -16.27
CA ALA A 416 10.37 -11.97 -15.77
C ALA A 416 9.23 -11.76 -16.78
N ALA A 417 9.16 -10.58 -17.41
CA ALA A 417 8.15 -10.21 -18.41
C ALA A 417 8.13 -11.17 -19.62
N ARG A 418 9.29 -11.71 -20.01
CA ARG A 418 9.41 -12.75 -21.06
C ARG A 418 8.81 -14.10 -20.65
N ARG A 419 8.62 -14.35 -19.37
CA ARG A 419 7.97 -15.55 -18.81
C ARG A 419 6.49 -15.30 -18.44
N MET A 420 5.94 -14.14 -18.79
CA MET A 420 4.56 -13.73 -18.57
C MET A 420 3.81 -13.61 -19.91
N PRO A 421 3.28 -14.72 -20.47
CA PRO A 421 2.66 -14.72 -21.81
C PRO A 421 1.39 -13.85 -21.91
N ARG A 422 0.70 -13.62 -20.78
CA ARG A 422 -0.53 -12.82 -20.73
C ARG A 422 -0.31 -11.38 -20.25
N LEU A 423 0.93 -10.97 -20.00
CA LEU A 423 1.22 -9.64 -19.48
C LEU A 423 0.75 -8.58 -20.48
N ARG A 424 -0.14 -7.69 -20.01
CA ARG A 424 -0.67 -6.54 -20.76
C ARG A 424 -0.11 -5.24 -20.25
N ARG A 425 0.17 -5.16 -18.95
CA ARG A 425 0.70 -3.97 -18.29
C ARG A 425 1.68 -4.37 -17.20
N LEU A 426 2.88 -3.79 -17.26
CA LEU A 426 3.79 -3.74 -16.12
C LEU A 426 4.11 -2.29 -15.86
N GLU A 427 3.96 -1.86 -14.61
CA GLU A 427 4.26 -0.51 -14.18
C GLU A 427 5.11 -0.56 -12.92
N PHE A 428 6.17 0.22 -12.92
CA PHE A 428 7.08 0.33 -11.79
C PHE A 428 7.44 1.79 -11.58
N SER A 429 7.45 2.26 -10.33
CA SER A 429 8.01 3.56 -10.00
C SER A 429 8.72 3.57 -8.65
N PHE A 430 9.79 4.36 -8.57
CA PHE A 430 10.37 4.75 -7.29
C PHE A 430 9.66 5.98 -6.74
N ARG A 431 9.49 6.05 -5.42
CA ARG A 431 9.17 7.29 -4.73
C ARG A 431 10.39 8.23 -4.84
N ALA A 432 10.13 9.50 -5.10
CA ALA A 432 11.18 10.50 -4.97
C ALA A 432 11.51 10.73 -3.48
N GLU A 433 12.69 11.29 -3.22
CA GLU A 433 13.07 11.68 -1.86
C GLU A 433 12.11 12.73 -1.26
N THR A 434 11.49 13.59 -2.07
CA THR A 434 10.64 14.70 -1.58
C THR A 434 9.24 14.69 -2.21
N GLY A 435 8.24 14.28 -1.41
CA GLY A 435 6.81 14.35 -1.70
C GLY A 435 6.37 13.98 -3.13
N GLU A 436 5.24 14.55 -3.56
CA GLU A 436 4.67 14.37 -4.91
C GLU A 436 5.43 15.15 -6.01
N CYS A 437 6.41 15.99 -5.65
CA CYS A 437 7.07 16.93 -6.55
C CYS A 437 8.49 16.51 -6.98
N GLY A 438 9.03 15.43 -6.43
CA GLY A 438 10.35 14.95 -6.82
C GLY A 438 10.34 14.19 -8.16
N PRO A 439 11.50 14.05 -8.82
CA PRO A 439 11.61 13.31 -10.08
C PRO A 439 11.10 11.87 -9.91
N THR A 440 10.09 11.50 -10.69
CA THR A 440 9.52 10.15 -10.64
C THR A 440 10.22 9.27 -11.67
N GLU A 441 11.09 8.38 -11.20
CA GLU A 441 11.61 7.29 -12.03
C GLU A 441 10.49 6.29 -12.25
N ARG A 442 10.08 6.12 -13.51
CA ARG A 442 8.93 5.30 -13.88
C ARG A 442 9.23 4.45 -15.09
N LEU A 443 8.98 3.16 -14.98
CA LEU A 443 8.98 2.21 -16.08
C LEU A 443 7.55 1.75 -16.36
N GLU A 444 7.15 1.84 -17.61
CA GLU A 444 5.86 1.36 -18.10
C GLU A 444 6.08 0.43 -19.29
N PHE A 445 5.46 -0.74 -19.21
CA PHE A 445 5.37 -1.69 -20.30
C PHE A 445 3.90 -1.95 -20.59
N GLU A 446 3.53 -1.85 -21.86
CA GLU A 446 2.21 -2.21 -22.35
C GLU A 446 2.31 -3.20 -23.51
N ARG A 447 1.41 -4.18 -23.55
CA ARG A 447 1.29 -5.14 -24.66
C ARG A 447 -0.16 -5.33 -25.05
N ASP A 448 -0.42 -5.17 -26.34
CA ASP A 448 -1.69 -5.58 -26.93
C ASP A 448 -1.60 -7.05 -27.35
N LEU A 449 -2.34 -7.91 -26.65
CA LEU A 449 -2.37 -9.35 -26.91
C LEU A 449 -3.00 -9.71 -28.27
N SER A 450 -3.80 -8.82 -28.86
CA SER A 450 -4.44 -9.08 -30.16
C SER A 450 -3.49 -8.84 -31.33
N THR A 451 -2.62 -7.84 -31.23
CA THR A 451 -1.66 -7.47 -32.28
C THR A 451 -0.24 -7.97 -32.01
N GLY A 452 0.08 -8.33 -30.76
CA GLY A 452 1.42 -8.67 -30.30
C GLY A 452 2.36 -7.47 -30.18
N LYS A 453 1.86 -6.25 -30.45
CA LYS A 453 2.63 -5.01 -30.31
C LYS A 453 2.86 -4.70 -28.84
N SER A 454 4.04 -4.17 -28.55
CA SER A 454 4.37 -3.74 -27.19
C SER A 454 5.19 -2.46 -27.17
N ARG A 455 5.08 -1.74 -26.07
CA ARG A 455 5.77 -0.49 -25.82
C ARG A 455 6.42 -0.55 -24.45
N LEU A 456 7.69 -0.19 -24.37
CA LEU A 456 8.41 0.05 -23.12
C LEU A 456 8.75 1.53 -23.05
N GLN A 457 8.47 2.15 -21.93
CA GLN A 457 8.82 3.52 -21.64
C GLN A 457 9.53 3.57 -20.29
N ILE A 458 10.66 4.25 -20.24
CA ILE A 458 11.38 4.55 -19.01
C ILE A 458 11.50 6.07 -18.96
N ALA A 459 10.64 6.67 -18.14
CA ALA A 459 10.71 8.09 -17.83
C ALA A 459 11.69 8.27 -16.67
N THR A 460 12.75 9.03 -16.91
CA THR A 460 13.79 9.28 -15.91
C THR A 460 13.85 10.77 -15.58
N GLY A 461 13.69 11.07 -14.30
CA GLY A 461 13.92 12.39 -13.72
C GLY A 461 15.26 12.49 -12.98
N CYS A 462 15.93 11.36 -12.77
CA CYS A 462 17.16 11.16 -11.98
C CYS A 462 18.37 10.81 -12.85
N TRP A 463 18.38 11.25 -14.12
CA TRP A 463 19.51 11.14 -15.07
C TRP A 463 19.99 9.70 -15.35
N TYR A 464 19.12 8.71 -15.21
CA TYR A 464 19.47 7.32 -15.44
C TYR A 464 19.72 7.04 -16.94
N LEU A 465 20.89 6.48 -17.25
CA LEU A 465 21.25 6.02 -18.59
C LEU A 465 21.06 4.50 -18.69
N ILE A 466 20.07 4.09 -19.48
CA ILE A 466 19.72 2.67 -19.68
C ILE A 466 20.93 1.87 -20.15
N GLY A 467 21.31 0.84 -19.38
CA GLY A 467 22.37 -0.09 -19.74
C GLY A 467 21.98 -1.10 -20.84
N GLU A 468 22.97 -1.58 -21.59
CA GLU A 468 22.78 -2.62 -22.62
C GLU A 468 22.19 -3.92 -22.04
N LYS A 469 22.55 -4.27 -20.80
CA LYS A 469 22.00 -5.44 -20.10
C LYS A 469 20.48 -5.36 -19.93
N VAL A 470 19.95 -4.16 -19.66
CA VAL A 470 18.50 -3.94 -19.54
C VAL A 470 17.85 -4.19 -20.90
N ILE A 471 18.37 -3.55 -21.95
CA ILE A 471 17.90 -3.70 -23.33
C ILE A 471 17.84 -5.19 -23.74
N LEU A 472 18.91 -5.95 -23.49
CA LEU A 472 18.99 -7.38 -23.77
C LEU A 472 18.00 -8.21 -22.93
N ALA A 473 17.79 -7.87 -21.66
CA ALA A 473 16.86 -8.58 -20.77
C ALA A 473 15.42 -8.49 -21.26
N TRP A 474 15.02 -7.35 -21.82
CA TRP A 474 13.73 -7.12 -22.47
C TRP A 474 13.65 -7.72 -23.90
N GLY A 475 14.68 -8.44 -24.35
CA GLY A 475 14.64 -9.23 -25.59
C GLY A 475 14.70 -8.42 -26.89
N SER A 476 15.18 -7.18 -26.85
CA SER A 476 15.25 -6.33 -28.04
C SER A 476 16.39 -6.73 -28.99
N GLN A 477 16.07 -6.85 -30.29
CA GLN A 477 16.94 -6.44 -31.40
C GLN A 477 16.52 -5.06 -31.98
N GLY A 478 15.62 -4.35 -31.28
CA GLY A 478 14.99 -3.11 -31.75
C GLY A 478 15.87 -1.86 -31.67
N LYS A 479 15.57 -0.86 -32.50
CA LYS A 479 16.25 0.44 -32.52
C LYS A 479 15.76 1.30 -31.34
N LEU A 480 16.68 1.76 -30.50
CA LEU A 480 16.41 2.83 -29.54
C LEU A 480 15.93 4.08 -30.30
N ALA A 481 14.76 4.62 -29.94
CA ALA A 481 14.41 5.97 -30.38
C ALA A 481 15.39 6.96 -29.72
N PRO A 482 15.87 8.00 -30.44
CA PRO A 482 16.82 8.94 -29.89
C PRO A 482 16.25 9.60 -28.63
N GLN A 483 17.07 9.67 -27.58
CA GLN A 483 16.76 10.43 -26.37
C GLN A 483 16.41 11.86 -26.77
N SER A 484 15.19 12.32 -26.47
CA SER A 484 14.86 13.75 -26.55
C SER A 484 15.48 14.45 -25.35
N VAL A 485 16.81 14.57 -25.32
CA VAL A 485 17.50 15.38 -24.32
C VAL A 485 17.34 16.85 -24.73
N ALA A 486 16.72 17.67 -23.88
CA ALA A 486 16.67 19.10 -24.11
C ALA A 486 18.11 19.65 -24.29
N PRO A 487 18.39 20.48 -25.31
CA PRO A 487 19.75 20.88 -25.70
C PRO A 487 20.55 21.65 -24.63
N GLU A 488 19.91 22.13 -23.55
CA GLU A 488 20.59 22.81 -22.44
C GLU A 488 21.44 21.86 -21.57
N CYS A 489 21.28 20.54 -21.66
CA CYS A 489 21.93 19.58 -20.76
C CYS A 489 23.32 19.08 -21.22
N ARG A 490 23.72 19.29 -22.49
CA ARG A 490 25.04 18.82 -22.98
C ARG A 490 26.23 19.62 -22.44
N GLY A 491 26.01 20.81 -21.89
CA GLY A 491 27.09 21.74 -21.52
C GLY A 491 27.80 21.48 -20.19
N ARG A 492 27.33 20.56 -19.33
CA ARG A 492 27.90 20.36 -17.98
C ARG A 492 28.93 19.23 -17.85
N LEU A 493 29.03 18.32 -18.82
CA LEU A 493 29.94 17.16 -18.74
C LEU A 493 31.33 17.39 -19.34
N THR A 494 31.62 18.57 -19.93
CA THR A 494 32.89 18.81 -20.66
C THR A 494 33.80 19.88 -20.07
N HIS A 495 33.65 20.31 -18.81
CA HIS A 495 34.64 21.17 -18.15
C HIS A 495 35.33 20.44 -16.99
N LYS A 496 36.31 19.61 -17.36
CA LYS A 496 37.49 19.36 -16.53
C LYS A 496 38.70 19.89 -17.31
N ASP A 497 39.59 20.52 -16.55
CA ASP A 497 40.85 21.16 -16.90
C ASP A 497 40.85 22.67 -17.21
N GLU A 498 41.87 23.29 -16.62
CA GLU A 498 42.32 24.69 -16.62
C GLU A 498 41.62 25.65 -15.64
N ARG A 499 42.20 25.75 -14.43
CA ARG A 499 42.28 27.04 -13.71
C ARG A 499 43.74 27.44 -13.57
N ASP A 500 44.08 28.50 -14.27
CA ASP A 500 45.04 29.50 -13.81
C ASP A 500 44.35 30.87 -13.94
N GLY A 501 44.62 31.78 -13.01
CA GLY A 501 44.24 33.18 -13.16
C GLY A 501 43.01 33.66 -12.39
N SER A 502 43.29 34.65 -11.56
CA SER A 502 42.46 35.38 -10.62
C SER A 502 41.62 36.52 -11.23
N VAL A 503 40.67 37.02 -10.44
CA VAL A 503 40.17 38.41 -10.32
C VAL A 503 38.69 38.69 -10.66
N ALA A 504 38.08 39.39 -9.68
CA ALA A 504 36.94 40.34 -9.69
C ALA A 504 35.50 39.82 -9.52
N LEU A 505 34.98 40.10 -8.31
CA LEU A 505 33.56 40.23 -8.00
C LEU A 505 32.91 41.35 -8.83
N VAL A 506 31.83 41.00 -9.53
CA VAL A 506 30.78 41.95 -9.94
C VAL A 506 29.44 41.37 -9.53
N HIS A 507 28.82 41.98 -8.52
CA HIS A 507 27.44 41.71 -8.12
C HIS A 507 26.47 42.18 -9.21
N ARG A 508 25.86 41.23 -9.92
CA ARG A 508 24.73 41.50 -10.82
C ARG A 508 23.53 40.65 -10.37
N LYS A 509 22.58 41.30 -9.70
CA LYS A 509 21.26 40.73 -9.36
C LYS A 509 20.55 40.32 -10.65
N LYS A 510 20.59 39.03 -11.00
CA LYS A 510 19.69 38.41 -11.97
C LYS A 510 18.50 37.83 -11.21
N LYS A 511 17.28 38.25 -11.59
CA LYS A 511 16.04 37.56 -11.22
C LYS A 511 16.12 36.12 -11.70
N THR A 512 16.25 35.17 -10.78
CA THR A 512 16.16 33.74 -11.05
C THR A 512 14.71 33.41 -11.40
N LYS A 513 14.45 33.09 -12.67
CA LYS A 513 13.28 32.29 -13.03
C LYS A 513 13.45 30.93 -12.35
N LYS A 514 12.41 30.44 -11.68
CA LYS A 514 12.36 29.06 -11.19
C LYS A 514 12.69 28.12 -12.36
N PRO A 515 13.64 27.17 -12.22
CA PRO A 515 13.82 26.14 -13.23
C PRO A 515 12.56 25.29 -13.27
N SER A 516 11.94 25.15 -14.44
CA SER A 516 10.93 24.11 -14.66
C SER A 516 11.67 22.79 -14.85
N CYS A 517 11.35 21.78 -14.04
CA CYS A 517 11.79 20.42 -14.26
C CYS A 517 11.34 19.99 -15.66
N HIS A 518 12.28 19.68 -16.55
CA HIS A 518 12.01 19.12 -17.85
C HIS A 518 12.28 17.63 -17.80
N ASP A 519 11.23 16.82 -17.98
CA ASP A 519 11.30 15.36 -17.93
C ASP A 519 12.00 14.79 -19.17
N GLY A 520 13.08 14.04 -18.96
CA GLY A 520 13.73 13.25 -20.00
C GLY A 520 13.06 11.89 -20.11
N ALA A 521 12.20 11.68 -21.11
CA ALA A 521 11.63 10.36 -21.36
C ALA A 521 12.45 9.57 -22.39
N CYS A 522 12.83 8.35 -22.05
CA CYS A 522 13.33 7.37 -23.03
C CYS A 522 12.20 6.39 -23.36
N SER A 523 11.89 6.19 -24.64
CA SER A 523 10.91 5.20 -25.07
C SER A 523 11.51 4.22 -26.08
N VAL A 524 11.17 2.95 -25.93
CA VAL A 524 11.55 1.86 -26.83
C VAL A 524 10.27 1.15 -27.27
N GLU A 525 9.97 1.22 -28.56
CA GLU A 525 8.84 0.51 -29.14
C GLU A 525 9.28 -0.82 -29.76
N PHE A 526 8.43 -1.84 -29.61
CA PHE A 526 8.68 -3.19 -30.09
C PHE A 526 7.55 -3.62 -31.02
N GLU A 527 7.88 -3.93 -32.28
CA GLU A 527 6.88 -4.39 -33.25
C GLU A 527 6.30 -5.76 -32.90
N LYS A 528 7.13 -6.67 -32.36
CA LYS A 528 6.72 -8.00 -31.88
C LYS A 528 7.52 -8.36 -30.64
N TRP A 529 6.81 -8.67 -29.56
CA TRP A 529 7.40 -9.16 -28.32
C TRP A 529 7.60 -10.68 -28.38
N PRO A 530 8.76 -11.22 -27.98
CA PRO A 530 9.07 -12.65 -28.03
C PRO A 530 8.28 -13.51 -27.02
#